data_AF-A0A2T5ADE7-F1
#
_entry.id   AF-A0A2T5ADE7-F1
#
_cell.length_a   1.000
_cell.length_b   1.000
_cell.length_c   1.000
_cell.angle_alpha   90.00
_cell.angle_beta   90.00
_cell.angle_gamma   90.00
#
_symmetry.space_group_name_H-M   'P 1'
#
loop_
_entity.id
_entity.type
_entity.pdbx_description
1 polymer ?
#
loop_
_entity_poly.entity_id
_entity_poly.type
_entity_poly.pdbx_seq_one_letter_code
_entity_poly.pdbx_strand_id
1 'polypeptide(L)'
;MWPALHRSGFTPHRFRPEQERDLLGLGLGITSIVRRPTARASELTPDEYLRGGEDLVRRTAALRPTWLAFLGVTGYRAAFGAVDARVGAQSASIGDARVWVLPNPSGLNAHYPPAALAVEFAKLRVAAGLPDRSGLIGDGPFGQSAR
;
A
#
# COMPACT_ATOMS: atom_id res chain seq x y z
N MET A 1 -8.44 -5.21 -0.27
CA MET A 1 -7.77 -4.15 -1.07
C MET A 1 -8.77 -3.31 -1.87
N TRP A 2 -9.52 -3.88 -2.82
CA TRP A 2 -10.47 -3.13 -3.68
C TRP A 2 -11.45 -2.21 -2.95
N PRO A 3 -12.12 -2.66 -1.86
CA PRO A 3 -13.00 -1.76 -1.10
C PRO A 3 -12.25 -0.59 -0.45
N ALA A 4 -11.00 -0.81 -0.02
CA ALA A 4 -10.18 0.21 0.60
C ALA A 4 -9.75 1.28 -0.43
N LEU A 5 -9.31 0.86 -1.62
CA LEU A 5 -8.96 1.78 -2.71
C LEU A 5 -10.14 2.69 -3.10
N HIS A 6 -11.33 2.12 -3.23
CA HIS A 6 -12.51 2.93 -3.54
C HIS A 6 -12.90 3.86 -2.39
N ARG A 7 -13.06 3.32 -1.17
CA ARG A 7 -13.52 4.12 -0.02
C ARG A 7 -12.54 5.21 0.42
N SER A 8 -11.26 5.08 0.05
CA SER A 8 -10.23 6.09 0.33
C SER A 8 -10.11 7.14 -0.78
N GLY A 9 -10.85 7.00 -1.87
CA GLY A 9 -10.84 7.96 -2.97
C GLY A 9 -9.80 7.71 -4.06
N PHE A 10 -9.04 6.61 -4.02
CA PHE A 10 -8.11 6.30 -5.11
C PHE A 10 -8.84 5.96 -6.41
N THR A 11 -10.04 5.38 -6.32
CA THR A 11 -10.80 4.92 -7.48
C THR A 11 -12.25 5.44 -7.48
N PRO A 12 -12.81 5.78 -8.65
CA PRO A 12 -14.16 6.35 -8.75
C PRO A 12 -15.29 5.38 -8.39
N HIS A 13 -15.04 4.09 -8.55
CA HIS A 13 -15.93 3.02 -8.11
C HIS A 13 -15.08 1.85 -7.58
N ARG A 14 -15.74 0.83 -7.04
CA ARG A 14 -15.08 -0.41 -6.64
C ARG A 14 -14.78 -1.27 -7.88
N PHE A 15 -13.50 -1.34 -8.23
CA PHE A 15 -13.00 -2.24 -9.27
C PHE A 15 -13.09 -3.71 -8.82
N ARG A 16 -13.30 -4.60 -9.78
CA ARG A 16 -13.12 -6.05 -9.60
C ARG A 16 -11.66 -6.44 -9.84
N PRO A 17 -11.19 -7.60 -9.31
CA PRO A 17 -9.82 -8.06 -9.56
C PRO A 17 -9.42 -8.12 -11.03
N GLU A 18 -10.35 -8.49 -11.91
CA GLU A 18 -10.09 -8.61 -13.36
C GLU A 18 -9.87 -7.25 -14.03
N GLN A 19 -10.27 -6.16 -13.36
CA GLN A 19 -10.12 -4.79 -13.82
C GLN A 19 -8.85 -4.11 -13.26
N GLU A 20 -7.92 -4.88 -12.67
CA GLU A 20 -6.70 -4.32 -12.08
C GLU A 20 -5.91 -3.43 -13.05
N ARG A 21 -5.90 -3.77 -14.35
CA ARG A 21 -5.19 -2.97 -15.37
C ARG A 21 -5.76 -1.57 -15.56
N ASP A 22 -7.04 -1.36 -15.26
CA ASP A 22 -7.68 -0.05 -15.40
C ASP A 22 -7.11 0.97 -14.39
N LEU A 23 -6.47 0.50 -13.30
CA LEU A 23 -5.76 1.35 -12.34
C LEU A 23 -4.63 2.15 -12.99
N LEU A 24 -4.00 1.61 -14.05
CA LEU A 24 -2.91 2.28 -14.74
C LEU A 24 -3.38 3.59 -15.36
N GLY A 25 -4.63 3.66 -15.85
CA GLY A 25 -5.25 4.89 -16.34
C GLY A 25 -5.46 5.95 -15.25
N LEU A 26 -5.39 5.57 -13.97
CA LEU A 26 -5.48 6.46 -12.81
C LEU A 26 -4.09 6.82 -12.24
N GLY A 27 -3.01 6.37 -12.88
CA GLY A 27 -1.63 6.51 -12.39
C GLY A 27 -1.30 5.59 -11.21
N LEU A 28 -2.05 4.50 -11.05
CA LEU A 28 -1.89 3.56 -9.94
C LEU A 28 -1.41 2.20 -10.46
N GLY A 29 -0.46 1.59 -9.75
CA GLY A 29 0.05 0.26 -10.05
C GLY A 29 -0.05 -0.65 -8.84
N ILE A 30 -0.19 -1.95 -9.09
CA ILE A 30 -0.17 -2.99 -8.06
C ILE A 30 0.96 -3.96 -8.38
N THR A 31 1.69 -4.37 -7.36
CA THR A 31 2.75 -5.37 -7.51
C THR A 31 2.94 -6.17 -6.23
N SER A 32 3.49 -7.37 -6.36
CA SER A 32 3.84 -8.23 -5.23
C SER A 32 5.33 -8.18 -4.95
N ILE A 33 5.70 -8.19 -3.67
CA ILE A 33 7.11 -8.26 -3.24
C ILE A 33 7.70 -9.64 -3.53
N VAL A 34 6.96 -10.71 -3.24
CA VAL A 34 7.31 -12.09 -3.61
C VAL A 34 6.38 -12.54 -4.74
N ARG A 35 6.95 -13.10 -5.81
CA ARG A 35 6.21 -13.53 -7.02
C ARG A 35 5.61 -14.93 -6.90
N ARG A 36 6.13 -15.77 -5.99
CA ARG A 36 5.61 -17.11 -5.76
C ARG A 36 4.19 -17.00 -5.18
N PRO A 37 3.20 -17.75 -5.71
CA PRO A 37 1.90 -17.85 -5.07
C PRO A 37 2.03 -18.46 -3.67
N THR A 38 1.49 -17.77 -2.68
CA THR A 38 1.38 -18.26 -1.30
C THR A 38 -0.03 -18.00 -0.80
N ALA A 39 -0.63 -18.94 -0.07
CA ALA A 39 -1.97 -18.77 0.45
C ALA A 39 -1.99 -17.72 1.58
N ARG A 40 -0.87 -17.57 2.31
CA ARG A 40 -0.72 -16.58 3.39
C ARG A 40 0.67 -15.94 3.39
N ALA A 41 0.73 -14.68 3.81
CA ALA A 41 2.01 -13.99 4.01
C ALA A 41 2.90 -14.66 5.07
N SER A 42 2.32 -15.39 6.02
CA SER A 42 3.04 -16.17 7.04
C SER A 42 3.80 -17.37 6.48
N GLU A 43 3.55 -17.76 5.23
CA GLU A 43 4.24 -18.87 4.54
C GLU A 43 5.52 -18.39 3.83
N LEU A 44 5.82 -17.09 3.88
CA LEU A 44 7.00 -16.49 3.27
C LEU A 44 8.16 -16.52 4.26
N THR A 45 9.30 -17.02 3.79
CA THR A 45 10.55 -17.06 4.55
C THR A 45 11.23 -15.68 4.56
N PRO A 46 12.07 -15.38 5.57
CA PRO A 46 12.88 -14.15 5.57
C PRO A 46 13.69 -13.97 4.28
N ASP A 47 14.29 -15.04 3.77
CA ASP A 47 15.07 -15.03 2.53
C ASP A 47 14.23 -14.71 1.29
N GLU A 48 12.98 -15.18 1.23
CA GLU A 48 12.05 -14.79 0.17
C GLU A 48 11.73 -13.30 0.23
N TYR A 49 11.56 -12.74 1.43
CA TYR A 49 11.37 -11.30 1.59
C TYR A 49 12.59 -10.49 1.16
N LEU A 50 13.81 -10.91 1.55
CA LEU A 50 15.05 -10.23 1.16
C LEU A 50 15.21 -10.19 -0.36
N ARG A 51 15.12 -11.36 -1.03
CA ARG A 51 15.18 -11.44 -2.51
C ARG A 51 14.06 -10.65 -3.18
N GLY A 52 12.86 -10.69 -2.60
CA GLY A 52 11.71 -9.91 -3.09
C GLY A 52 11.93 -8.41 -2.98
N GLY A 53 12.57 -7.96 -1.89
CA GLY A 53 12.99 -6.58 -1.67
C GLY A 53 13.98 -6.11 -2.74
N GLU A 54 15.01 -6.89 -3.02
CA GLU A 54 15.99 -6.61 -4.09
C GLU A 54 15.32 -6.49 -5.48
N ASP A 55 14.37 -7.39 -5.81
CA ASP A 55 13.60 -7.29 -7.05
C ASP A 55 12.70 -6.06 -7.09
N LEU A 56 12.14 -5.68 -5.95
CA LEU A 56 11.32 -4.48 -5.84
C LEU A 56 12.15 -3.22 -6.04
N VAL A 57 13.38 -3.15 -5.50
CA VAL A 57 14.30 -2.03 -5.76
C VAL A 57 14.56 -1.85 -7.26
N ARG A 58 14.86 -2.94 -7.98
CA ARG A 58 15.09 -2.89 -9.44
C ARG A 58 13.85 -2.41 -10.20
N ARG A 59 12.66 -2.93 -9.86
CA ARG A 59 11.38 -2.51 -10.48
C ARG A 59 11.07 -1.04 -10.20
N THR A 60 11.27 -0.60 -8.96
CA THR A 60 11.05 0.80 -8.56
C THR A 60 12.00 1.74 -9.29
N ALA A 61 13.26 1.37 -9.47
CA ALA A 61 14.21 2.16 -10.26
C ALA A 61 13.78 2.27 -11.74
N ALA A 62 13.24 1.21 -12.33
CA ALA A 62 12.76 1.20 -13.71
C ALA A 62 11.46 2.01 -13.90
N LEU A 63 10.51 1.88 -12.97
CA LEU A 63 9.18 2.49 -13.07
C LEU A 63 9.12 3.91 -12.50
N ARG A 64 10.07 4.27 -11.61
CA ARG A 64 10.18 5.56 -10.92
C ARG A 64 8.84 6.09 -10.36
N PRO A 65 8.11 5.31 -9.56
CA PRO A 65 6.89 5.81 -8.93
C PRO A 65 7.24 6.88 -7.88
N THR A 66 6.39 7.90 -7.74
CA THR A 66 6.55 8.91 -6.68
C THR A 66 6.41 8.31 -5.28
N TRP A 67 5.50 7.35 -5.13
CA TRP A 67 5.22 6.65 -3.88
C TRP A 67 5.18 5.15 -4.09
N LEU A 68 5.78 4.41 -3.16
CA LEU A 68 5.66 2.97 -3.03
C LEU A 68 4.96 2.64 -1.71
N ALA A 69 3.77 2.03 -1.80
CA ALA A 69 2.96 1.70 -0.65
C ALA A 69 3.00 0.19 -0.34
N PHE A 70 3.40 -0.16 0.89
CA PHE A 70 3.40 -1.54 1.38
C PHE A 70 2.12 -1.85 2.14
N LEU A 71 1.43 -2.92 1.77
CA LEU A 71 0.23 -3.39 2.46
C LEU A 71 0.61 -4.36 3.59
N GLY A 72 0.85 -3.80 4.77
CA GLY A 72 1.26 -4.52 5.97
C GLY A 72 2.72 -4.25 6.35
N VAL A 73 2.94 -3.92 7.62
CA VAL A 73 4.25 -3.54 8.15
C VAL A 73 5.25 -4.70 8.18
N THR A 74 4.79 -5.93 8.43
CA THR A 74 5.67 -7.10 8.60
C THR A 74 6.48 -7.42 7.35
N GLY A 75 5.84 -7.41 6.18
CA GLY A 75 6.54 -7.70 4.92
C GLY A 75 7.57 -6.63 4.57
N TYR A 76 7.27 -5.35 4.85
CA TYR A 76 8.22 -4.25 4.68
C TYR A 76 9.42 -4.39 5.63
N ARG A 77 9.17 -4.66 6.92
CA ARG A 77 10.22 -4.91 7.91
C ARG A 77 11.15 -6.05 7.51
N ALA A 78 10.57 -7.18 7.07
CA ALA A 78 11.32 -8.36 6.68
C ALA A 78 12.17 -8.12 5.42
N ALA A 79 11.64 -7.41 4.42
CA ALA A 79 12.34 -7.19 3.17
C ALA A 79 13.43 -6.11 3.22
N PHE A 80 13.30 -5.13 4.13
CA PHE A 80 14.19 -3.95 4.18
C PHE A 80 14.89 -3.78 5.53
N GLY A 81 14.79 -4.75 6.45
CA GLY A 81 15.41 -4.65 7.78
C GLY A 81 14.88 -3.51 8.65
N ALA A 82 13.70 -2.96 8.31
CA ALA A 82 13.18 -1.71 8.87
C ALA A 82 12.45 -1.91 10.21
N VAL A 83 13.11 -2.50 11.22
CA VAL A 83 12.50 -3.01 12.47
C VAL A 83 11.51 -2.06 13.16
N ASP A 84 11.75 -0.75 13.11
CA ASP A 84 10.93 0.27 13.78
C ASP A 84 9.80 0.84 12.91
N ALA A 85 9.66 0.39 11.65
CA ALA A 85 8.67 0.91 10.71
C ALA A 85 7.25 0.83 11.29
N ARG A 86 6.43 1.86 11.06
CA ARG A 86 5.03 1.94 11.52
C ARG A 86 4.11 2.28 10.36
N VAL A 87 2.80 2.13 10.55
CA VAL A 87 1.83 2.64 9.57
C VAL A 87 2.03 4.15 9.36
N GLY A 88 2.01 4.58 8.11
CA GLY A 88 2.25 5.97 7.70
C GLY A 88 3.44 6.14 6.76
N ALA A 89 3.80 7.39 6.51
CA ALA A 89 5.00 7.75 5.75
C ALA A 89 6.27 7.33 6.49
N GLN A 90 7.24 6.78 5.75
CA GLN A 90 8.57 6.45 6.28
C GLN A 90 9.57 7.55 5.88
N SER A 91 10.63 7.70 6.68
CA SER A 91 11.77 8.55 6.33
C SER A 91 12.63 7.95 5.22
N ALA A 92 12.69 6.61 5.15
CA ALA A 92 13.42 5.89 4.12
C ALA A 92 12.71 5.95 2.75
N SER A 93 13.51 5.99 1.68
CA SER A 93 13.06 5.83 0.30
C SER A 93 13.59 4.52 -0.30
N ILE A 94 12.98 4.08 -1.40
CA ILE A 94 13.48 2.99 -2.23
C ILE A 94 13.79 3.58 -3.60
N GLY A 95 15.07 3.83 -3.86
CA GLY A 95 15.47 4.75 -4.93
C GLY A 95 14.85 6.13 -4.69
N ASP A 96 14.24 6.69 -5.74
CA ASP A 96 13.56 7.99 -5.67
C ASP A 96 12.12 7.89 -5.11
N ALA A 97 11.60 6.67 -4.93
CA ALA A 97 10.23 6.47 -4.45
C ALA A 97 10.14 6.65 -2.94
N ARG A 98 9.26 7.54 -2.50
CA ARG A 98 8.91 7.69 -1.08
C ARG A 98 8.13 6.47 -0.60
N VAL A 99 8.37 6.04 0.63
CA VAL A 99 7.73 4.83 1.17
C VAL A 99 6.58 5.18 2.10
N TRP A 100 5.45 4.48 1.91
CA TRP A 100 4.32 4.49 2.84
C TRP A 100 3.97 3.07 3.26
N VAL A 101 3.76 2.86 4.56
CA VAL A 101 3.28 1.58 5.08
C VAL A 101 1.80 1.73 5.41
N LEU A 102 0.96 0.95 4.76
CA LEU A 102 -0.47 0.88 5.01
C LEU A 102 -0.80 -0.37 5.84
N PRO A 103 -1.87 -0.34 6.64
CA PRO A 103 -2.44 -1.57 7.21
C PRO A 103 -2.81 -2.57 6.10
N ASN A 104 -2.60 -3.87 6.36
CA ASN A 104 -2.96 -4.91 5.41
C ASN A 104 -4.50 -5.01 5.32
N PRO A 105 -5.10 -4.89 4.12
CA PRO A 105 -6.55 -4.92 3.93
C PRO A 105 -7.14 -6.35 3.90
N SER A 106 -6.36 -7.38 4.23
CA SER A 106 -6.82 -8.76 4.41
C SER A 106 -7.84 -8.85 5.55
N GLY A 107 -8.90 -9.64 5.37
CA GLY A 107 -9.93 -9.88 6.40
C GLY A 107 -9.41 -10.57 7.66
N LEU A 108 -8.18 -11.09 7.64
CA LEU A 108 -7.50 -11.63 8.82
C LEU A 108 -6.93 -10.53 9.74
N ASN A 109 -6.89 -9.27 9.28
CA ASN A 109 -6.35 -8.16 10.06
C ASN A 109 -7.46 -7.51 10.89
N ALA A 110 -7.83 -8.16 12.00
CA ALA A 110 -8.94 -7.76 12.89
C ALA A 110 -8.77 -6.35 13.52
N HIS A 111 -7.56 -5.79 13.48
CA HIS A 111 -7.23 -4.52 14.15
C HIS A 111 -7.62 -3.26 13.36
N TYR A 112 -8.01 -3.38 12.08
CA TYR A 112 -8.42 -2.22 11.27
C TYR A 112 -9.85 -2.39 10.76
N PRO A 113 -10.85 -1.71 11.37
CA PRO A 113 -12.18 -1.68 10.79
C PRO A 113 -12.13 -1.02 9.40
N PRO A 114 -13.03 -1.38 8.46
CA PRO A 114 -12.96 -0.90 7.08
C PRO A 114 -12.91 0.62 6.92
N ALA A 115 -13.51 1.39 7.83
CA ALA A 115 -13.47 2.85 7.83
C ALA A 115 -12.08 3.39 8.19
N ALA A 116 -11.44 2.86 9.24
CA ALA A 116 -10.09 3.25 9.64
C ALA A 116 -9.06 2.87 8.55
N LEU A 117 -9.25 1.72 7.91
CA LEU A 117 -8.45 1.30 6.75
C LEU A 117 -8.55 2.32 5.60
N ALA A 118 -9.76 2.78 5.28
CA ALA A 118 -9.98 3.78 4.25
C ALA A 118 -9.32 5.13 4.60
N VAL A 119 -9.35 5.53 5.87
CA VAL A 119 -8.66 6.73 6.37
C VAL A 119 -7.15 6.65 6.15
N GLU A 120 -6.51 5.54 6.49
CA GLU A 120 -5.06 5.39 6.30
C GLU A 120 -4.64 5.43 4.82
N PHE A 121 -5.45 4.84 3.95
CA PHE A 121 -5.24 4.95 2.50
C PHE A 121 -5.47 6.39 2.01
N ALA A 122 -6.48 7.10 2.53
CA ALA A 122 -6.78 8.47 2.12
C ALA A 122 -5.65 9.45 2.52
N LYS A 123 -4.98 9.22 3.66
CA LYS A 123 -3.78 9.98 4.06
C LYS A 123 -2.66 9.86 3.02
N LEU A 124 -2.40 8.65 2.51
CA LEU A 124 -1.45 8.47 1.41
C LEU A 124 -1.92 9.19 0.14
N ARG A 125 -3.19 9.07 -0.22
CA ARG A 125 -3.76 9.74 -1.41
C ARG A 125 -3.52 11.25 -1.37
N VAL A 126 -3.83 11.88 -0.25
CA VAL A 126 -3.61 13.32 -0.03
C VAL A 126 -2.12 13.66 -0.06
N ALA A 127 -1.27 12.87 0.60
CA ALA A 127 0.19 13.08 0.55
C ALA A 127 0.80 12.88 -0.84
N ALA A 128 0.13 12.13 -1.72
CA ALA A 128 0.47 11.97 -3.12
C ALA A 128 -0.09 13.08 -4.03
N GLY A 129 -0.87 14.03 -3.48
CA GLY A 129 -1.49 15.11 -4.26
C GLY A 129 -2.60 14.62 -5.20
N LEU A 130 -3.20 13.46 -4.90
CA LEU A 130 -4.26 12.87 -5.72
C LEU A 130 -5.65 13.31 -5.23
N PRO A 131 -6.58 13.65 -6.13
CA PRO A 131 -7.94 14.06 -5.75
C PRO A 131 -8.76 12.89 -5.22
N ASP A 132 -9.81 13.16 -4.44
CA ASP A 132 -10.83 12.15 -4.14
C ASP A 132 -11.64 11.85 -5.40
N ARG A 133 -11.49 10.62 -5.92
CA ARG A 133 -12.26 10.15 -7.07
C ARG A 133 -13.60 9.52 -6.68
N SER A 134 -13.76 9.14 -5.42
CA SER A 134 -14.91 8.38 -4.93
C SER A 134 -16.10 9.25 -4.52
N GLY A 135 -15.83 10.48 -4.07
CA GLY A 135 -16.83 11.36 -3.45
C GLY A 135 -17.32 10.87 -2.08
N LEU A 136 -16.61 9.93 -1.44
CA LEU A 136 -17.05 9.29 -0.19
C LEU A 136 -16.41 9.88 1.06
N ILE A 137 -15.11 10.22 1.01
CA ILE A 137 -14.32 10.56 2.19
C ILE A 137 -13.79 12.00 2.15
N GLY A 138 -13.76 12.65 0.97
CA GLY A 138 -13.23 13.99 0.78
C GLY A 138 -11.71 14.04 0.98
N ASP A 139 -11.15 15.24 1.17
CA ASP A 139 -9.69 15.46 1.25
C ASP A 139 -9.17 15.75 2.68
N GLY A 140 -10.00 15.52 3.70
CA GLY A 140 -9.65 15.66 5.12
C GLY A 140 -10.36 16.84 5.81
N PRO A 141 -9.94 17.20 7.05
CA PRO A 141 -8.82 16.64 7.80
C PRO A 141 -9.14 15.25 8.36
N PHE A 142 -8.38 14.24 7.94
CA PHE A 142 -8.47 12.92 8.55
C PHE A 142 -7.76 12.97 9.90
N GLY A 143 -8.50 12.83 11.00
CA GLY A 143 -7.93 12.84 12.35
C GLY A 143 -6.73 11.89 12.48
N GLN A 144 -5.85 12.18 13.45
CA GLN A 144 -4.79 11.23 13.80
C GLN A 144 -5.47 9.94 14.25
N SER A 145 -5.14 8.81 13.60
CA SER A 145 -5.63 7.52 14.07
C SER A 145 -5.07 7.34 15.47
N ALA A 146 -5.96 7.27 16.46
CA ALA A 146 -5.60 6.97 17.83
C ALA A 146 -4.79 5.66 17.83
N ARG A 147 -3.64 5.71 18.48
CA ARG A 147 -2.72 4.59 18.66
C ARG A 147 -3.34 3.50 19.52
#